data_AF-A0A3D1J129-F1
#
_entry.id   AF-A0A3D1J129-F1
#
_cell.length_a   1.000
_cell.length_b   1.000
_cell.length_c   1.000
_cell.angle_alpha   90.00
_cell.angle_beta   90.00
_cell.angle_gamma   90.00
#
_symmetry.space_group_name_H-M   'P 1'
#
loop_
_entity.id
_entity.type
_entity.pdbx_description
1 polymer ?
#
loop_
_entity_poly.entity_id
_entity_poly.type
_entity_poly.pdbx_seq_one_letter_code
_entity_poly.pdbx_strand_id
1 'polypeptide(L)' 'RHVDMPVADEWFIAAWLGLAPGDAHESAQKIKALLARRLSSQPLNLPSAGSTFRNPAGDYAARLIEASGFKG' A
#
# COMPACT_ATOMS: atom_id res chain seq x y z
N ARG A 1 -13.39 -3.23 -7.93
CA ARG A 1 -13.26 -3.48 -6.47
C ARG A 1 -14.62 -4.01 -6.02
N HIS A 2 -14.69 -5.07 -5.22
CA HIS A 2 -15.90 -5.35 -4.43
C HIS A 2 -15.53 -4.91 -3.02
N VAL A 3 -16.12 -3.82 -2.57
CA VAL A 3 -15.98 -3.36 -1.18
C VAL A 3 -17.40 -3.24 -0.72
N ASP A 4 -17.75 -4.02 0.30
CA ASP A 4 -19.00 -3.83 1.00
C ASP A 4 -18.88 -2.51 1.73
N MET A 5 -19.70 -1.55 1.33
CA MET A 5 -19.72 -0.26 2.00
C MET A 5 -20.24 -0.46 3.42
N PRO A 6 -19.69 0.28 4.41
CA PRO A 6 -20.28 0.31 5.74
C PRO A 6 -21.73 0.79 5.66
N VAL A 7 -22.49 0.59 6.74
CA VAL A 7 -23.87 1.07 6.82
C VAL A 7 -23.88 2.58 6.55
N ALA A 8 -24.90 3.08 5.85
CA ALA A 8 -25.01 4.52 5.58
C ALA A 8 -24.87 5.31 6.89
N ASP A 9 -24.10 6.41 6.82
CA ASP A 9 -23.78 7.29 7.94
C ASP A 9 -22.92 6.69 9.07
N GLU A 10 -22.21 5.59 8.83
CA GLU A 10 -21.27 4.98 9.77
C GLU A 10 -19.81 5.45 9.55
N TRP A 11 -19.09 5.72 10.64
CA TRP A 11 -17.72 6.23 10.63
C TRP A 11 -16.82 5.43 11.57
N PHE A 12 -15.60 5.14 11.11
CA PHE A 12 -14.54 4.61 11.98
C PHE A 12 -13.96 5.73 12.84
N ILE A 13 -14.11 5.63 14.17
CA ILE A 13 -13.61 6.64 15.12
C ILE A 13 -12.26 6.24 15.75
N ALA A 14 -11.97 4.95 15.87
CA ALA A 14 -10.76 4.43 16.50
C ALA A 14 -10.50 2.98 16.08
N ALA A 15 -9.27 2.51 16.31
CA ALA A 15 -8.89 1.11 16.18
C ALA A 15 -7.90 0.73 17.30
N TRP A 16 -8.05 -0.46 17.86
CA TRP A 16 -7.09 -1.07 18.79
C TRP A 16 -6.31 -2.14 18.04
N LEU A 17 -4.98 -2.02 18.06
CA LEU A 17 -4.09 -2.96 17.40
C LEU A 17 -3.40 -3.82 18.46
N GLY A 18 -3.61 -5.13 18.42
CA GLY A 18 -2.87 -6.09 19.24
C GLY A 18 -1.51 -6.37 18.61
N LEU A 19 -0.43 -5.91 19.25
CA LEU A 19 0.95 -6.16 18.81
C LEU A 19 1.64 -7.13 19.77
N ALA A 20 2.49 -8.01 19.22
CA ALA A 20 3.35 -8.86 20.04
C ALA A 20 4.51 -8.04 20.64
N PRO A 21 4.95 -8.33 21.87
CA PRO A 21 6.19 -7.78 22.40
C PRO A 21 7.37 -8.15 21.49
N GLY A 22 8.32 -7.22 21.32
CA GLY A 22 9.47 -7.42 20.46
C GLY A 22 10.57 -6.40 20.71
N ASP A 23 11.65 -6.51 19.95
CA ASP A 23 12.79 -5.60 20.06
C ASP A 23 12.54 -4.28 19.31
N ALA A 24 12.73 -3.17 20.02
CA ALA A 24 12.50 -1.83 19.48
C ALA A 24 13.52 -1.46 18.39
N HIS A 25 14.77 -1.90 18.53
CA HIS A 25 15.81 -1.60 17.55
C HIS A 25 15.57 -2.35 16.24
N GLU A 26 15.25 -3.63 16.31
CA GLU A 26 14.89 -4.46 15.15
C GLU A 26 13.67 -3.88 14.42
N SER A 27 12.64 -3.46 15.17
CA SER A 27 11.44 -2.84 14.62
C SER A 27 11.77 -1.54 13.88
N ALA A 28 12.61 -0.68 14.48
CA ALA A 28 13.04 0.56 13.84
C ALA A 28 13.84 0.31 12.55
N GLN A 29 14.72 -0.69 12.52
CA GLN A 29 15.46 -1.05 11.31
C GLN A 29 14.52 -1.57 10.21
N LYS A 30 13.54 -2.41 10.55
CA LYS A 30 12.53 -2.89 9.61
C LYS A 30 11.72 -1.74 9.01
N ILE A 31 11.27 -0.80 9.84
CA ILE A 31 10.55 0.39 9.39
C ILE A 31 11.42 1.21 8.42
N LYS A 32 12.68 1.45 8.77
CA LYS A 32 13.62 2.19 7.91
C LYS A 32 13.81 1.52 6.54
N ALA A 33 14.00 0.20 6.53
CA ALA A 33 14.15 -0.56 5.28
C ALA A 33 12.88 -0.50 4.41
N LEU A 34 11.69 -0.62 5.01
CA LEU A 34 10.42 -0.50 4.31
C LEU A 34 10.21 0.89 3.71
N LEU A 35 10.54 1.95 4.45
CA LEU A 35 10.45 3.33 3.96
C LEU A 35 11.42 3.57 2.80
N ALA A 36 12.67 3.10 2.91
CA ALA A 36 13.66 3.21 1.84
C ALA A 36 13.20 2.50 0.56
N ARG A 37 12.67 1.26 0.69
CA ARG A 37 12.09 0.52 -0.44
C ARG A 37 10.91 1.25 -1.06
N ARG A 38 10.05 1.88 -0.25
CA ARG A 38 8.89 2.62 -0.75
C ARG A 38 9.32 3.85 -1.53
N LEU A 39 10.29 4.62 -1.02
CA LEU A 39 10.89 5.77 -1.70
C LEU A 39 11.50 5.40 -3.06
N SER A 40 12.18 4.25 -3.15
CA SER A 40 12.84 3.83 -4.39
C SER A 40 11.90 3.25 -5.45
N SER A 41 10.67 2.89 -5.08
CA SER A 41 9.76 2.13 -5.96
C SER A 41 8.45 2.84 -6.29
N GLN A 42 8.15 3.98 -5.65
CA GLN A 42 6.89 4.70 -5.81
C GLN A 42 7.13 6.21 -6.01
N PRO A 43 6.32 6.89 -6.83
CA PRO A 43 6.43 8.34 -7.06
C PRO A 43 5.80 9.12 -5.90
N LEU A 44 6.46 9.13 -4.73
CA LEU A 44 5.95 9.78 -3.51
C LEU A 44 5.99 11.30 -3.53
N ASN A 45 6.70 11.90 -4.49
CA ASN A 45 6.79 13.34 -4.70
C ASN A 45 5.62 13.92 -5.50
N LEU A 46 4.71 13.08 -6.01
CA LEU A 46 3.55 13.49 -6.78
C LEU A 46 2.25 13.06 -6.08
N PRO A 47 1.17 13.87 -6.16
CA PRO A 47 -0.13 13.44 -5.66
C PRO A 47 -0.59 12.21 -6.45
N SER A 48 -0.85 11.11 -5.74
CA SER A 48 -1.41 9.89 -6.32
C SER A 48 -2.43 9.25 -5.38
N ALA A 49 -3.43 8.57 -5.94
CA ALA A 49 -4.43 7.82 -5.18
C ALA A 49 -3.98 6.39 -4.83
N GLY A 50 -2.67 6.09 -4.95
CA GLY A 50 -2.13 4.74 -4.86
C GLY A 50 -2.39 3.90 -6.11
N SER A 51 -2.51 2.59 -5.96
CA SER A 51 -2.73 1.67 -7.08
C SER A 51 -4.15 1.79 -7.66
N THR A 52 -4.26 2.26 -8.91
CA THR A 52 -5.53 2.42 -9.63
C THR A 52 -6.20 1.09 -9.98
N PHE A 53 -5.40 0.08 -10.30
CA PHE A 53 -5.88 -1.24 -10.73
C PHE A 53 -5.56 -2.31 -9.69
N ARG A 54 -6.47 -3.29 -9.54
CA ARG A 54 -6.16 -4.52 -8.80
C ARG A 54 -5.18 -5.36 -9.60
N ASN A 55 -4.31 -6.09 -8.91
CA ASN A 55 -3.47 -7.08 -9.57
C ASN A 55 -4.36 -8.20 -10.15
N PRO A 56 -4.20 -8.56 -11.43
CA PRO A 56 -4.85 -9.74 -12.00
C PRO A 56 -4.29 -11.02 -11.35
N ALA A 57 -4.99 -12.14 -11.55
CA ALA A 57 -4.53 -13.43 -11.04
C ALA A 57 -3.16 -13.78 -11.66
N GLY A 58 -2.17 -14.07 -10.81
CA GLY A 58 -0.83 -14.49 -11.23
C GLY A 58 0.07 -13.39 -11.80
N ASP A 59 -0.35 -12.12 -11.80
CA ASP A 59 0.41 -11.05 -12.46
C ASP A 59 0.18 -9.66 -11.81
N TYR A 60 0.92 -8.64 -12.24
CA TYR A 60 0.88 -7.28 -11.70
C TYR A 60 0.37 -6.29 -12.73
N ALA A 61 -0.61 -5.48 -12.35
CA ALA A 61 -1.18 -4.46 -13.24
C ALA A 61 -0.11 -3.47 -13.73
N ALA A 62 0.81 -3.06 -12.84
CA ALA A 62 1.91 -2.17 -13.20
C ALA A 62 2.83 -2.76 -14.28
N ARG A 63 3.12 -4.07 -14.21
CA ARG A 63 3.94 -4.77 -15.20
C ARG A 63 3.24 -4.80 -16.56
N LEU A 64 1.93 -5.06 -16.58
CA LEU A 64 1.13 -5.05 -17.80
C LEU A 64 1.05 -3.67 -18.44
N ILE A 65 0.88 -2.61 -17.64
CA ILE A 65 0.88 -1.21 -18.10
C ILE A 65 2.24 -0.85 -18.72
N GLU A 66 3.32 -1.23 -18.05
CA GLU A 66 4.69 -1.03 -18.54
C GLU A 66 4.96 -1.80 -19.83
N ALA A 67 4.58 -3.08 -19.90
CA ALA A 67 4.72 -3.91 -21.10
C ALA A 67 3.89 -3.39 -22.27
N SER A 68 2.79 -2.70 -21.99
CA SER A 68 1.94 -2.06 -23.01
C SER A 68 2.46 -0.68 -23.43
N GLY A 69 3.56 -0.18 -22.85
CA GLY A 69 4.15 1.10 -23.18
C GLY A 69 3.40 2.33 -22.64
N PHE A 70 2.47 2.14 -21.70
CA PHE A 70 1.64 3.23 -21.13
C PHE A 70 2.20 3.80 -19.81
N LYS A 71 3.45 3.48 -19.47
CA LYS A 71 4.13 4.00 -18.29
C LYS A 71 4.93 5.24 -18.67
N GLY A 72 4.57 6.40 -18.13
CA GLY A 72 5.13 7.72 -18.45
C GLY A 72 4.16 8.80 -18.05
#